data_AF-X1G355-F1
#
_entry.id   AF-X1G355-F1
#
_cell.length_a   1.000
_cell.length_b   1.000
_cell.length_c   1.000
_cell.angle_alpha   90.00
_cell.angle_beta   90.00
_cell.angle_gamma   90.00
#
_symmetry.space_group_name_H-M   'P 1'
#
loop_
_entity.id
_entity.type
_entity.pdbx_description
1 polymer ?
#
loop_
_entity_poly.entity_id
_entity_poly.type
_entity_poly.pdbx_seq_one_letter_code
_entity_poly.pdbx_strand_id
1 'polypeptide(L)'
;FGPGAEYPYAPERKYTPCDASRDQLYALRDHLGFARNVVVQATCHGADNRAMIDALKFSGGKARGVATVKRSITDAELDAMHAAGVRGVRFNFVKRLVDFTPKDELNEIASRIARLSWHVVIYFEAVDLPELWDFFSGLP
;
A
#
# COMPACT_ATOMS: atom_id res chain seq x y z
N PHE A 1 5.58 -0.45 10.55
CA PHE A 1 6.88 0.02 10.06
C PHE A 1 8.02 -0.93 10.43
N GLY A 2 7.79 -2.08 11.07
CA GLY A 2 8.90 -2.96 11.40
C GLY A 2 8.45 -4.22 12.15
N PRO A 3 9.38 -4.96 12.76
CA PRO A 3 10.78 -4.56 12.97
C PRO A 3 11.62 -4.56 11.69
N GLY A 4 12.50 -3.57 11.52
CA GLY A 4 13.35 -3.42 10.33
C GLY A 4 14.34 -4.57 10.13
N ALA A 5 14.65 -5.33 11.19
CA ALA A 5 15.47 -6.53 11.12
C ALA A 5 14.77 -7.72 10.42
N GLU A 6 13.44 -7.82 10.55
CA GLU A 6 12.63 -8.86 9.89
C GLU A 6 12.11 -8.37 8.53
N TYR A 7 11.79 -7.09 8.45
CA TYR A 7 11.26 -6.43 7.27
C TYR A 7 12.18 -5.27 6.87
N PRO A 8 13.27 -5.55 6.13
CA PRO A 8 14.20 -4.53 5.69
C PRO A 8 13.49 -3.39 4.95
N TYR A 9 13.99 -2.17 5.16
CA TYR A 9 13.49 -1.01 4.44
C TYR A 9 14.04 -0.98 3.01
N ALA A 10 13.26 -0.39 2.10
CA ALA A 10 13.66 -0.17 0.73
C ALA A 10 14.95 0.69 0.64
N PRO A 11 15.92 0.33 -0.21
CA PRO A 11 17.10 1.16 -0.47
C PRO A 11 16.75 2.59 -0.89
N GLU A 12 15.70 2.76 -1.69
CA GLU A 12 15.23 4.03 -2.28
C GLU A 12 14.38 4.90 -1.33
N ARG A 13 14.18 4.48 -0.07
CA ARG A 13 13.31 5.20 0.88
C ARG A 13 13.76 6.65 1.11
N LYS A 14 12.79 7.56 1.25
CA LYS A 14 13.05 8.97 1.58
C LYS A 14 13.16 9.25 3.09
N TYR A 15 12.87 8.26 3.95
CA TYR A 15 13.02 8.34 5.40
C TYR A 15 13.21 6.94 6.03
N THR A 16 13.82 6.90 7.22
CA THR A 16 13.92 5.68 8.04
C THR A 16 13.16 5.89 9.35
N PRO A 17 12.02 5.23 9.57
CA PRO A 17 11.27 5.37 10.81
C PRO A 17 11.88 4.54 11.94
N CYS A 18 11.44 4.79 13.18
CA CYS A 18 11.59 3.81 14.25
C CYS A 18 10.68 2.60 14.00
N ASP A 19 11.02 1.46 14.61
CA ASP A 19 10.18 0.27 14.52
C ASP A 19 8.81 0.52 15.14
N ALA A 20 7.78 0.12 14.39
CA ALA A 20 6.40 0.08 14.84
C ALA A 20 5.79 -1.24 14.38
N SER A 21 5.67 -2.19 15.31
CA SER A 21 5.24 -3.56 15.04
C SER A 21 3.72 -3.69 14.89
N ARG A 22 3.27 -4.83 14.35
CA ARG A 22 1.85 -5.19 14.31
C ARG A 22 1.24 -5.29 15.72
N ASP A 23 2.00 -5.76 16.70
CA ASP A 23 1.56 -5.89 18.09
C ASP A 23 1.26 -4.51 18.68
N GLN A 24 2.15 -3.54 18.45
CA GLN A 24 1.92 -2.15 18.86
C GLN A 24 0.71 -1.54 18.15
N LEU A 25 0.54 -1.79 16.85
CA LEU A 25 -0.63 -1.33 16.10
C LEU A 25 -1.93 -1.86 16.69
N TYR A 26 -1.99 -3.15 17.04
CA TYR A 26 -3.24 -3.76 17.53
C TYR A 26 -3.50 -3.47 19.00
N ALA A 27 -2.46 -3.33 19.83
CA ALA A 27 -2.60 -2.77 21.17
C ALA A 27 -3.18 -1.35 21.10
N LEU A 28 -2.71 -0.52 20.17
CA LEU A 28 -3.24 0.82 19.96
C LEU A 28 -4.69 0.80 19.45
N ARG A 29 -5.03 -0.09 18.51
CA ARG A 29 -6.42 -0.28 18.05
C ARG A 29 -7.35 -0.54 19.24
N ASP A 30 -6.98 -1.49 20.09
CA ASP A 30 -7.80 -1.91 21.23
C ASP A 30 -7.90 -0.82 22.28
N HIS A 31 -6.79 -0.12 22.57
CA HIS A 31 -6.77 1.03 23.47
C HIS A 31 -7.70 2.16 23.03
N LEU A 32 -7.73 2.47 21.72
CA LEU A 32 -8.59 3.50 21.15
C LEU A 32 -10.04 3.04 20.91
N GLY A 33 -10.36 1.76 21.18
CA GLY A 33 -11.71 1.22 21.01
C GLY A 33 -12.14 0.98 19.56
N PHE A 34 -11.20 0.89 18.61
CA PHE A 34 -11.52 0.60 17.22
C PHE A 34 -11.75 -0.90 16.97
N ALA A 35 -12.70 -1.23 16.10
CA ALA A 35 -12.99 -2.61 15.76
C ALA A 35 -12.03 -3.21 14.70
N ARG A 36 -11.51 -2.39 13.78
CA ARG A 36 -10.81 -2.83 12.55
C ARG A 36 -9.74 -1.83 12.12
N ASN A 37 -8.83 -2.29 11.25
CA ASN A 37 -7.83 -1.43 10.59
C ASN A 37 -7.80 -1.64 9.07
N VAL A 38 -7.43 -0.58 8.35
CA VAL A 38 -6.87 -0.70 6.99
C VAL A 38 -5.38 -0.38 7.09
N VAL A 39 -4.53 -1.38 6.84
CA VAL A 39 -3.07 -1.23 6.91
C VAL A 39 -2.55 -0.86 5.53
N VAL A 40 -2.13 0.40 5.38
CA VAL A 40 -1.64 0.92 4.11
C VAL A 40 -0.12 0.73 4.04
N GLN A 41 0.36 0.23 2.91
CA GLN A 41 1.79 0.05 2.66
C GLN A 41 2.56 1.36 2.84
N ALA A 42 3.60 1.29 3.67
CA ALA A 42 4.48 2.41 3.96
C ALA A 42 5.56 2.55 2.87
N THR A 43 5.83 3.78 2.44
CA THR A 43 6.83 4.05 1.38
C THR A 43 8.25 3.68 1.79
N CYS A 44 8.55 3.59 3.10
CA CYS A 44 9.85 3.12 3.56
C CYS A 44 10.12 1.64 3.25
N HIS A 45 9.11 0.83 2.92
CA HIS A 45 9.27 -0.55 2.46
C HIS A 45 9.10 -0.68 0.93
N GLY A 46 8.90 0.42 0.20
CA GLY A 46 8.70 0.38 -1.26
C GLY A 46 7.56 -0.57 -1.65
N ALA A 47 7.84 -1.46 -2.61
CA ALA A 47 6.91 -2.51 -3.04
C ALA A 47 7.06 -3.84 -2.28
N ASP A 48 7.90 -3.90 -1.24
CA ASP A 48 7.97 -5.06 -0.34
C ASP A 48 6.82 -4.99 0.68
N ASN A 49 5.73 -5.69 0.37
CA ASN A 49 4.50 -5.68 1.18
C ASN A 49 4.53 -6.67 2.35
N ARG A 50 5.66 -7.36 2.63
CA ARG A 50 5.71 -8.46 3.60
C ARG A 50 5.30 -8.04 5.00
N ALA A 51 5.76 -6.88 5.50
CA ALA A 51 5.38 -6.35 6.81
C ALA A 51 3.87 -6.07 6.91
N MET A 52 3.28 -5.49 5.86
CA MET A 52 1.85 -5.19 5.81
C MET A 52 1.03 -6.49 5.77
N ILE A 53 1.42 -7.44 4.90
CA ILE A 53 0.76 -8.75 4.77
C ILE A 53 0.81 -9.53 6.08
N ASP A 54 1.95 -9.51 6.76
CA ASP A 54 2.13 -10.16 8.05
C ASP A 54 1.19 -9.58 9.13
N ALA A 55 1.03 -8.26 9.17
CA ALA A 55 0.04 -7.62 10.03
C ALA A 55 -1.38 -8.11 9.68
N LEU A 56 -1.77 -8.15 8.41
CA LEU A 56 -3.10 -8.64 8.01
C LEU A 56 -3.38 -10.05 8.49
N LYS A 57 -2.42 -10.97 8.33
CA LYS A 57 -2.54 -12.36 8.77
C LYS A 57 -2.70 -12.47 10.28
N PHE A 58 -1.97 -11.66 11.04
CA PHE A 58 -2.05 -11.63 12.49
C PHE A 58 -3.37 -11.05 13.02
N SER A 59 -4.06 -10.22 12.23
CA SER A 59 -5.25 -9.47 12.68
C SER A 59 -6.47 -10.33 13.06
N GLY A 60 -6.46 -11.63 12.77
CA GLY A 60 -7.63 -12.50 12.98
C GLY A 60 -8.84 -12.06 12.15
N GLY A 61 -8.61 -11.56 10.93
CA GLY A 61 -9.65 -11.06 10.04
C GLY A 61 -10.12 -9.63 10.31
N LYS A 62 -9.54 -8.95 11.32
CA LYS A 62 -9.88 -7.55 11.69
C LYS A 62 -9.14 -6.49 10.88
N ALA A 63 -8.30 -6.87 9.93
CA ALA A 63 -7.61 -5.94 9.04
C ALA A 63 -7.79 -6.25 7.54
N ARG A 64 -7.67 -5.21 6.73
CA ARG A 64 -7.48 -5.27 5.27
C ARG A 64 -6.30 -4.40 4.87
N GLY A 65 -5.71 -4.66 3.70
CA GLY A 65 -4.50 -3.97 3.25
C GLY A 65 -4.67 -3.18 1.97
N VAL A 66 -3.80 -2.19 1.81
CA VAL A 66 -3.56 -1.48 0.55
C VAL A 66 -2.08 -1.61 0.22
N ALA A 67 -1.75 -2.26 -0.90
CA ALA A 67 -0.38 -2.58 -1.29
C ALA A 67 0.26 -1.52 -2.18
N THR A 68 1.59 -1.54 -2.29
CA THR A 68 2.33 -0.89 -3.39
C THR A 68 2.90 -1.99 -4.26
N VAL A 69 2.66 -1.96 -5.57
CA VAL A 69 3.14 -2.98 -6.51
C VAL A 69 3.90 -2.31 -7.66
N LYS A 70 4.79 -3.07 -8.31
CA LYS A 70 5.51 -2.66 -9.52
C LYS A 70 4.82 -3.25 -10.75
N ARG A 71 5.09 -2.72 -11.94
CA ARG A 71 4.65 -3.30 -13.23
C ARG A 71 4.87 -4.81 -13.34
N SER A 72 5.98 -5.30 -12.80
CA SER A 72 6.40 -6.70 -12.85
C SER A 72 5.58 -7.65 -11.98
N ILE A 73 4.62 -7.15 -11.18
CA ILE A 73 3.77 -8.00 -10.33
C ILE A 73 3.05 -9.04 -11.18
N THR A 74 2.97 -10.28 -10.74
CA THR A 74 2.26 -11.36 -11.44
C THR A 74 0.81 -11.49 -10.94
N ASP A 75 -0.05 -12.12 -11.73
CA ASP A 75 -1.43 -12.37 -11.29
C ASP A 75 -1.49 -13.30 -10.08
N ALA A 76 -0.58 -14.28 -10.02
CA ALA A 76 -0.44 -15.17 -8.87
C ALA A 76 -0.06 -14.41 -7.59
N GLU A 77 0.83 -13.41 -7.68
CA GLU A 77 1.17 -12.56 -6.54
C GLU A 77 -0.01 -11.68 -6.11
N LEU A 78 -0.77 -11.11 -7.07
CA LEU A 78 -1.99 -10.36 -6.77
C LEU A 78 -3.05 -11.23 -6.08
N ASP A 79 -3.24 -12.47 -6.53
CA ASP A 79 -4.16 -13.44 -5.93
C ASP A 79 -3.72 -13.82 -4.52
N ALA A 80 -2.41 -14.03 -4.31
CA ALA A 80 -1.85 -14.30 -2.99
C ALA A 80 -2.06 -13.11 -2.03
N MET A 81 -1.89 -11.88 -2.51
CA MET A 81 -2.19 -10.67 -1.75
C MET A 81 -3.69 -10.55 -1.43
N HIS A 82 -4.57 -10.89 -2.38
CA HIS A 82 -6.01 -10.90 -2.17
C HIS A 82 -6.40 -11.88 -1.07
N ALA A 83 -5.87 -13.10 -1.13
CA ALA A 83 -6.08 -14.14 -0.11
C ALA A 83 -5.58 -13.69 1.27
N ALA A 84 -4.47 -12.95 1.33
CA ALA A 84 -3.94 -12.38 2.57
C ALA A 84 -4.76 -11.20 3.13
N GLY A 85 -5.73 -10.67 2.37
CA GLY A 85 -6.62 -9.60 2.82
C GLY A 85 -6.36 -8.22 2.20
N VAL A 86 -5.49 -8.12 1.18
CA VAL A 86 -5.31 -6.87 0.43
C VAL A 86 -6.54 -6.61 -0.44
N ARG A 87 -6.98 -5.36 -0.52
CA ARG A 87 -8.19 -4.93 -1.27
C ARG A 87 -7.97 -3.68 -2.12
N GLY A 88 -6.73 -3.23 -2.26
CA GLY A 88 -6.39 -2.08 -3.07
C GLY A 88 -4.90 -1.90 -3.26
N VAL A 89 -4.55 -1.00 -4.17
CA VAL A 89 -3.18 -0.51 -4.36
C VAL A 89 -3.09 0.97 -4.04
N ARG A 90 -1.89 1.46 -3.73
CA ARG A 90 -1.63 2.87 -3.47
C ARG A 90 -0.79 3.47 -4.58
N PHE A 91 -1.29 4.54 -5.20
CA PHE A 91 -0.54 5.41 -6.08
C PHE A 91 -0.16 6.69 -5.33
N ASN A 92 1.14 6.98 -5.27
CA ASN A 92 1.66 8.15 -4.56
C ASN A 92 2.35 9.07 -5.57
N PHE A 93 1.92 10.33 -5.61
CA PHE A 93 2.42 11.38 -6.50
C PHE A 93 3.24 12.44 -5.74
N VAL A 94 3.33 12.33 -4.42
CA VAL A 94 4.08 13.28 -3.57
C VAL A 94 5.58 13.04 -3.75
N LYS A 95 6.23 13.92 -4.53
CA LYS A 95 7.64 13.81 -4.97
C LYS A 95 8.65 13.66 -3.83
N ARG A 96 8.35 14.22 -2.65
CA ARG A 96 9.22 14.07 -1.45
C ARG A 96 9.17 12.68 -0.80
N LEU A 97 8.25 11.81 -1.22
CA LEU A 97 8.06 10.46 -0.64
C LEU A 97 8.37 9.32 -1.60
N VAL A 98 8.22 9.53 -2.90
CA VAL A 98 8.45 8.52 -3.95
C VAL A 98 8.96 9.18 -5.22
N ASP A 99 9.68 8.41 -6.04
CA ASP A 99 10.08 8.83 -7.38
C ASP A 99 8.91 8.69 -8.37
N PHE A 100 9.02 9.37 -9.50
CA PHE A 100 7.99 9.39 -10.54
C PHE A 100 7.72 7.98 -11.09
N THR A 101 6.44 7.58 -11.14
CA THR A 101 5.97 6.37 -11.83
C THR A 101 5.19 6.77 -13.08
N PRO A 102 5.51 6.21 -14.26
CA PRO A 102 4.79 6.52 -15.49
C PRO A 102 3.28 6.20 -15.42
N LYS A 103 2.44 7.07 -16.01
CA LYS A 103 0.97 6.91 -16.00
C LYS A 103 0.52 5.61 -16.68
N ASP A 104 1.24 5.13 -17.70
CA ASP A 104 0.95 3.88 -18.40
C ASP A 104 1.14 2.66 -17.48
N GLU A 105 2.19 2.64 -16.66
CA GLU A 105 2.40 1.61 -15.64
C GLU A 105 1.25 1.59 -14.62
N LEU A 106 0.82 2.77 -14.15
CA LEU A 106 -0.29 2.87 -13.22
C LEU A 106 -1.63 2.40 -13.82
N ASN A 107 -1.88 2.73 -15.10
CA ASN A 107 -3.06 2.25 -15.83
C ASN A 107 -3.06 0.73 -16.01
N GLU A 108 -1.90 0.14 -16.31
CA GLU A 108 -1.75 -1.31 -16.42
C GLU A 108 -2.06 -2.00 -15.09
N ILE A 109 -1.50 -1.48 -13.98
CA ILE A 109 -1.79 -1.99 -12.64
C ILE A 109 -3.28 -1.85 -12.32
N ALA A 110 -3.89 -0.68 -12.55
CA ALA A 110 -5.31 -0.44 -12.27
C ALA A 110 -6.22 -1.40 -13.04
N SER A 111 -5.92 -1.64 -14.32
CA SER A 111 -6.66 -2.59 -15.15
C SER A 111 -6.56 -4.02 -14.63
N ARG A 112 -5.38 -4.44 -14.16
CA ARG A 112 -5.16 -5.80 -13.66
C ARG A 112 -5.85 -6.07 -12.32
N ILE A 113 -5.90 -5.08 -11.43
CA ILE A 113 -6.55 -5.25 -10.12
C ILE A 113 -8.09 -5.17 -10.20
N ALA A 114 -8.66 -4.65 -11.30
CA ALA A 114 -10.11 -4.57 -11.50
C ALA A 114 -10.78 -5.96 -11.39
N ARG A 115 -10.12 -7.02 -11.89
CA ARG A 115 -10.61 -8.41 -11.78
C ARG A 115 -10.78 -8.90 -10.33
N LEU A 116 -10.08 -8.27 -9.39
CA LEU A 116 -10.12 -8.58 -7.96
C LEU A 116 -11.10 -7.69 -7.19
N SER A 117 -11.81 -6.79 -7.88
CA SER A 117 -12.65 -5.74 -7.28
C SER A 117 -11.89 -4.89 -6.26
N TRP A 118 -10.62 -4.62 -6.55
CA TRP A 118 -9.78 -3.76 -5.74
C TRP A 118 -9.94 -2.30 -6.12
N HIS A 119 -9.68 -1.41 -5.16
CA HIS A 119 -9.68 0.03 -5.36
C HIS A 119 -8.26 0.60 -5.43
N VAL A 120 -8.13 1.83 -5.93
CA VAL A 120 -6.89 2.60 -5.90
C VAL A 120 -6.98 3.68 -4.83
N VAL A 121 -5.99 3.75 -3.94
CA VAL A 121 -5.78 4.88 -3.03
C VAL A 121 -4.78 5.84 -3.66
N ILE A 122 -5.18 7.09 -3.86
CA ILE A 122 -4.35 8.11 -4.50
C ILE A 122 -3.90 9.12 -3.45
N TYR A 123 -2.61 9.43 -3.43
CA TYR A 123 -2.04 10.50 -2.60
C TYR A 123 -1.28 11.51 -3.46
N PHE A 124 -1.72 12.77 -3.46
CA PHE A 124 -1.19 13.86 -4.30
C PHE A 124 -1.30 15.21 -3.55
N GLU A 125 -0.65 16.26 -4.06
CA GLU A 125 -0.76 17.62 -3.53
C GLU A 125 -1.78 18.44 -4.34
N ALA A 126 -2.53 19.33 -3.69
CA ALA A 126 -3.64 20.04 -4.34
C ALA A 126 -3.23 20.81 -5.61
N VAL A 127 -2.00 21.32 -5.65
CA VAL A 127 -1.42 22.04 -6.81
C VAL A 127 -1.28 21.14 -8.05
N ASP A 128 -1.13 19.83 -7.87
CA ASP A 128 -0.97 18.87 -8.96
C ASP A 128 -2.32 18.41 -9.54
N LEU A 129 -3.45 18.74 -8.88
CA LEU A 129 -4.78 18.24 -9.30
C LEU A 129 -5.13 18.58 -10.76
N PRO A 130 -4.90 19.81 -11.27
CA PRO A 130 -5.23 20.13 -12.66
C PRO A 130 -4.52 19.23 -13.68
N GLU A 131 -3.28 18.81 -13.39
CA GLU A 131 -2.47 17.95 -14.28
C GLU A 131 -2.81 16.46 -14.15
N LEU A 132 -3.42 16.08 -13.02
CA LEU A 132 -3.76 14.70 -12.68
C LEU A 132 -5.25 14.37 -12.86
N TRP A 133 -6.11 15.38 -13.02
CA TRP A 133 -7.57 15.22 -13.11
C TRP A 133 -8.00 14.20 -14.17
N ASP A 134 -7.51 14.36 -15.40
CA ASP A 134 -7.87 13.47 -16.52
C ASP A 134 -7.38 12.04 -16.28
N PHE A 135 -6.22 11.89 -15.63
CA PHE A 135 -5.71 10.57 -15.28
C PHE A 135 -6.57 9.91 -14.19
N PHE A 136 -6.93 10.66 -13.13
CA PHE A 136 -7.74 10.12 -12.03
C PHE A 136 -9.16 9.76 -12.46
N SER A 137 -9.79 10.59 -13.30
CA SER A 137 -11.13 10.35 -13.82
C SER A 137 -11.19 9.27 -14.91
N GLY A 138 -10.04 8.90 -15.47
CA GLY A 138 -9.90 7.82 -16.47
C GLY A 138 -9.53 6.45 -15.90
N LEU A 139 -9.35 6.29 -14.58
CA LEU A 139 -9.10 4.98 -13.98
C LEU A 139 -10.33 4.06 -14.11
N PRO A 140 -10.13 2.74 -14.38
CA PRO A 140 -11.20 1.78 -14.59
C PRO A 140 -11.98 1.42 -13.31
#